data_AF-A0A060C1L6-F1
#
_entry.id   AF-A0A060C1L6-F1
#
_cell.length_a   1.000
_cell.length_b   1.000
_cell.length_c   1.000
_cell.angle_alpha   90.00
_cell.angle_beta   90.00
_cell.angle_gamma   90.00
#
_symmetry.space_group_name_H-M   'P 1'
#
loop_
_entity.id
_entity.type
_entity.pdbx_description
1 polymer ?
#
loop_
_entity_poly.entity_id
_entity_poly.type
_entity_poly.pdbx_seq_one_letter_code
_entity_poly.pdbx_strand_id
1 'polypeptide(L)'
;MGAIKKMSADGMEFGSHTVSHKPLTSFDREGARRELTESKAVIEQHLGKPCTFFAFPEGKFDDMVMEETKAAGYKYGFTVETGRDFPWDDHYDLDRV
;
A
#
# COMPACT_ATOMS: atom_id res chain seq x y z
N MET A 1 14.77 -10.44 7.46
CA MET A 1 14.89 -10.01 6.05
C MET A 1 15.45 -11.07 5.07
N GLY A 2 16.15 -12.13 5.51
CA GLY A 2 16.76 -13.10 4.57
C GLY A 2 15.78 -13.75 3.58
N ALA A 3 14.66 -14.28 4.07
CA ALA A 3 13.62 -14.89 3.21
C ALA A 3 12.98 -13.88 2.25
N ILE A 4 12.64 -12.68 2.73
CA ILE A 4 12.04 -11.60 1.94
C ILE A 4 12.98 -11.18 0.79
N LYS A 5 14.26 -10.96 1.08
CA LYS A 5 15.25 -10.60 0.05
C LYS A 5 15.40 -11.69 -1.01
N LYS A 6 15.44 -12.97 -0.60
CA LYS A 6 15.50 -14.10 -1.53
C LYS A 6 14.26 -14.15 -2.43
N MET A 7 13.07 -14.07 -1.84
CA MET A 7 11.81 -14.04 -2.59
C MET A 7 11.77 -12.88 -3.58
N SER A 8 12.23 -11.69 -3.18
CA SER A 8 12.30 -10.55 -4.09
C SER A 8 13.31 -10.76 -5.23
N ALA A 9 14.47 -11.34 -4.93
CA ALA A 9 15.47 -11.68 -5.95
C ALA A 9 14.95 -12.74 -6.94
N ASP A 10 14.09 -13.65 -6.46
CA ASP A 10 13.46 -14.71 -7.26
C ASP A 10 12.19 -14.22 -8.00
N GLY A 11 11.91 -12.91 -8.00
CA GLY A 11 10.86 -12.30 -8.83
C GLY A 11 9.54 -11.98 -8.11
N MET A 12 9.43 -12.21 -6.80
CA MET A 12 8.25 -11.79 -6.05
C MET A 12 8.24 -10.28 -5.82
N GLU A 13 7.04 -9.70 -5.91
CA GLU A 13 6.77 -8.29 -5.65
C GLU A 13 6.36 -8.08 -4.18
N PHE A 14 6.75 -6.94 -3.59
CA PHE A 14 6.43 -6.61 -2.20
C PHE A 14 5.72 -5.26 -2.13
N GLY A 15 4.41 -5.29 -1.91
CA GLY A 15 3.61 -4.11 -1.60
C GLY A 15 3.65 -3.72 -0.12
N SER A 16 3.13 -2.55 0.19
CA SER A 16 3.02 -2.01 1.54
C SER A 16 1.64 -2.26 2.16
N HIS A 17 1.60 -2.36 3.49
CA HIS A 17 0.39 -2.59 4.27
C HIS A 17 0.40 -1.82 5.60
N THR A 18 0.89 -0.57 5.57
CA THR A 18 1.18 0.30 6.74
C THR A 18 2.29 -0.24 7.64
N VAL A 19 2.69 0.53 8.65
CA VAL A 19 3.66 0.11 9.68
C VAL A 19 2.94 -0.66 10.79
N SER A 20 1.78 -0.18 11.25
CA SER A 20 1.09 -0.71 12.43
C SER A 20 -0.16 -1.54 12.14
N HIS A 21 -0.55 -1.71 10.87
CA HIS A 21 -1.77 -2.39 10.41
C HIS A 21 -3.08 -1.70 10.85
N LYS A 22 -3.03 -0.57 11.56
CA LYS A 22 -4.26 0.15 11.91
C LYS A 22 -4.89 0.76 10.65
N PRO A 23 -6.22 0.80 10.53
CA PRO A 23 -6.89 1.53 9.47
C PRO A 23 -6.39 2.98 9.41
N LEU A 24 -6.05 3.47 8.22
CA LEU A 24 -5.53 4.83 8.07
C LEU A 24 -6.57 5.89 8.46
N THR A 25 -7.86 5.55 8.36
CA THR A 25 -8.99 6.37 8.82
C THR A 25 -9.05 6.55 10.34
N SER A 26 -8.24 5.80 11.10
CA SER A 26 -8.12 5.97 12.57
C SER A 26 -7.06 6.99 12.99
N PHE A 27 -6.30 7.52 12.03
CA PHE A 27 -5.27 8.54 12.27
C PHE A 27 -5.73 9.92 11.79
N ASP A 28 -5.04 10.95 12.28
CA ASP A 28 -5.04 12.24 11.60
C ASP A 28 -4.18 12.17 10.33
N ARG A 29 -4.24 13.24 9.52
CA ARG A 29 -3.54 13.31 8.23
C ARG A 29 -2.02 13.09 8.37
N GLU A 30 -1.41 13.63 9.43
CA GLU A 30 0.04 13.45 9.67
C GLU A 30 0.37 12.02 10.06
N GLY A 31 -0.44 11.39 10.93
CA GLY A 31 -0.32 9.99 11.30
C GLY A 31 -0.47 9.06 10.10
N ALA A 32 -1.50 9.26 9.28
CA ALA A 32 -1.72 8.47 8.07
C ALA A 32 -0.53 8.62 7.10
N ARG A 33 -0.03 9.85 6.91
CA ARG A 33 1.15 10.11 6.08
C ARG A 33 2.38 9.36 6.58
N ARG A 34 2.65 9.36 7.89
CA ARG A 34 3.79 8.62 8.48
C ARG A 34 3.67 7.12 8.23
N GLU A 35 2.50 6.53 8.50
CA GLU A 35 2.24 5.11 8.26
C GLU A 35 2.49 4.72 6.79
N LEU A 36 2.09 5.58 5.85
CA LEU A 36 2.28 5.39 4.41
C LEU A 36 3.74 5.53 3.96
N THR A 37 4.44 6.58 4.40
CA THR A 37 5.80 6.90 3.93
C THR A 37 6.87 6.04 4.61
N GLU A 38 6.72 5.74 5.91
CA GLU A 38 7.68 4.91 6.64
C GLU A 38 7.64 3.46 6.16
N SER A 39 6.45 2.88 5.99
CA SER A 39 6.29 1.51 5.47
C SER A 39 6.91 1.37 4.07
N LYS A 40 6.67 2.36 3.20
CA LYS A 40 7.31 2.44 1.88
C LYS A 40 8.84 2.48 1.99
N ALA A 41 9.37 3.42 2.76
CA ALA A 41 10.80 3.65 2.89
C ALA A 41 11.53 2.40 3.41
N VAL A 42 10.95 1.70 4.39
CA VAL A 42 11.54 0.46 4.94
C VAL A 42 11.62 -0.65 3.89
N ILE A 43 10.55 -0.84 3.10
CA ILE A 43 10.54 -1.84 2.01
C ILE A 43 11.60 -1.48 0.96
N GLU A 44 11.61 -0.23 0.50
CA GLU A 44 12.53 0.23 -0.54
C GLU A 44 13.99 0.17 -0.07
N GLN A 45 14.28 0.57 1.17
CA GLN A 45 15.61 0.50 1.77
C GLN A 45 16.12 -0.94 1.86
N HIS A 46 15.25 -1.91 2.19
CA HIS A 46 15.67 -3.29 2.36
C HIS A 46 15.77 -4.05 1.03
N LEU A 47 14.93 -3.75 0.05
CA LEU A 47 14.83 -4.50 -1.21
C LEU A 47 15.53 -3.80 -2.38
N GLY A 48 15.84 -2.51 -2.27
CA GLY A 48 16.48 -1.74 -3.34
C GLY A 48 15.59 -1.59 -4.60
N LYS A 49 14.28 -1.73 -4.45
CA LYS A 49 13.27 -1.66 -5.51
C LYS A 49 12.15 -0.71 -5.09
N PRO A 50 11.49 -0.01 -6.03
CA PRO A 50 10.34 0.85 -5.71
C PRO A 50 9.16 0.04 -5.16
N CYS A 51 8.53 0.53 -4.09
CA CYS A 51 7.30 -0.04 -3.56
C CYS A 51 6.10 0.75 -4.11
N THR A 52 5.37 0.15 -5.05
CA THR A 52 4.31 0.84 -5.83
C THR A 52 2.90 0.38 -5.50
N PHE A 53 2.75 -0.74 -4.81
CA PHE A 53 1.47 -1.35 -4.45
C PHE A 53 1.17 -1.11 -2.97
N PHE A 54 -0.08 -0.78 -2.64
CA PHE A 54 -0.55 -0.60 -1.27
C PHE A 54 -1.85 -1.37 -1.05
N ALA A 55 -1.99 -2.08 0.07
CA ALA A 55 -3.25 -2.67 0.49
C ALA A 55 -3.78 -1.93 1.72
N PHE A 56 -5.05 -1.50 1.70
CA PHE A 56 -5.65 -0.81 2.84
C PHE A 56 -5.94 -1.81 3.97
N PRO A 57 -5.42 -1.60 5.20
CA PRO A 57 -5.78 -2.44 6.33
C PRO A 57 -7.29 -2.45 6.56
N GLU A 58 -7.86 -3.65 6.69
CA GLU A 58 -9.30 -3.90 6.79
C GLU A 58 -10.12 -3.35 5.61
N GLY A 59 -9.49 -2.95 4.50
CA GLY A 59 -10.14 -2.33 3.35
C GLY A 59 -10.70 -0.93 3.61
N LYS A 60 -10.33 -0.29 4.71
CA LYS A 60 -10.89 1.02 5.12
C LYS A 60 -10.08 2.17 4.55
N PHE A 61 -10.75 3.05 3.81
CA PHE A 61 -10.20 4.30 3.30
C PHE A 61 -11.29 5.38 3.19
N ASP A 62 -10.86 6.62 3.10
CA ASP A 62 -11.68 7.81 2.81
C ASP A 62 -10.90 8.74 1.88
N ASP A 63 -11.45 9.91 1.55
CA ASP A 63 -10.80 10.88 0.67
C ASP A 63 -9.42 11.32 1.17
N MET A 64 -9.26 11.53 2.47
CA MET A 64 -7.98 11.91 3.07
C MET A 64 -6.95 10.78 2.90
N VAL A 65 -7.35 9.55 3.17
CA VAL A 65 -6.49 8.37 2.99
C VAL A 65 -6.10 8.19 1.52
N MET A 66 -7.03 8.38 0.58
CA MET A 66 -6.72 8.32 -0.85
C MET A 66 -5.73 9.41 -1.28
N GLU A 67 -5.95 10.65 -0.85
CA GLU A 67 -5.03 11.78 -1.12
C GLU A 67 -3.63 11.49 -0.59
N GLU A 68 -3.50 11.04 0.66
CA GLU A 68 -2.19 10.77 1.26
C GLU A 68 -1.53 9.54 0.64
N THR A 69 -2.30 8.52 0.23
CA THR A 69 -1.77 7.34 -0.49
C THR A 69 -1.19 7.73 -1.85
N LYS A 70 -1.90 8.61 -2.59
CA LYS A 70 -1.42 9.22 -3.84
C LYS A 70 -0.17 10.07 -3.59
N ALA A 71 -0.17 10.91 -2.55
CA ALA A 71 0.95 11.78 -2.20
C ALA A 71 2.20 11.01 -1.73
N ALA A 72 2.04 9.86 -1.09
CA ALA A 72 3.14 8.95 -0.74
C ALA A 72 3.75 8.25 -1.98
N GLY A 73 3.16 8.44 -3.16
CA GLY A 73 3.68 7.96 -4.44
C GLY A 73 3.46 6.46 -4.68
N TYR A 74 2.46 5.86 -4.04
CA TYR A 74 1.94 4.56 -4.49
C TYR A 74 1.24 4.73 -5.83
N LYS A 75 1.18 3.67 -6.64
CA LYS A 75 0.54 3.66 -7.96
C LYS A 75 -0.77 2.86 -7.98
N TYR A 76 -0.91 1.90 -7.06
CA TYR A 76 -2.05 1.02 -6.97
C TYR A 76 -2.46 0.83 -5.50
N GLY A 77 -3.77 0.79 -5.25
CA GLY A 77 -4.41 0.58 -3.97
C GLY A 77 -5.40 -0.59 -4.05
N PHE A 78 -5.34 -1.53 -3.10
CA PHE A 78 -6.21 -2.70 -3.06
C PHE A 78 -7.13 -2.68 -1.84
N THR A 79 -8.43 -2.89 -2.07
CA THR A 79 -9.47 -2.92 -1.04
C THR A 79 -9.76 -4.35 -0.59
N VAL A 80 -10.86 -4.57 0.12
CA VAL A 80 -11.38 -5.91 0.45
C VAL A 80 -12.68 -6.21 -0.27
N GLU A 81 -13.15 -5.30 -1.12
CA GLU A 81 -14.38 -5.46 -1.87
C GLU A 81 -14.20 -6.59 -2.90
N THR A 82 -15.24 -7.42 -3.03
CA THR A 82 -15.19 -8.58 -3.92
C THR A 82 -15.62 -8.18 -5.32
N GLY A 83 -14.73 -8.31 -6.29
CA GLY A 83 -15.01 -7.86 -7.65
C GLY A 83 -13.93 -8.17 -8.67
N ARG A 84 -14.11 -7.60 -9.87
CA ARG A 84 -13.16 -7.69 -10.97
C ARG A 84 -12.85 -6.29 -11.45
N ASP A 85 -11.58 -5.96 -11.51
CA ASP A 85 -11.11 -4.69 -12.05
C ASP A 85 -10.88 -4.74 -13.56
N PHE A 86 -11.00 -3.57 -14.17
CA PHE A 86 -10.82 -3.30 -15.57
C PHE A 86 -9.86 -2.12 -15.79
N PRO A 87 -9.27 -1.97 -16.98
CA PRO A 87 -8.27 -0.92 -17.25
C PRO A 87 -8.73 0.53 -17.09
N TRP A 88 -10.03 0.78 -16.90
CA TRP A 88 -10.62 2.11 -16.73
C TRP A 88 -11.05 2.42 -15.29
N ASP A 89 -10.85 1.48 -14.36
CA ASP A 89 -11.18 1.68 -12.95
C ASP A 89 -10.11 2.53 -12.23
N ASP A 90 -10.46 3.11 -11.08
CA ASP A 90 -9.48 3.85 -10.28
C ASP A 90 -8.45 2.88 -9.71
N HIS A 91 -7.18 3.03 -10.12
CA HIS A 91 -6.08 2.19 -9.67
C HIS A 91 -5.87 2.21 -8.15
N TYR A 92 -6.47 3.15 -7.41
CA TYR A 92 -6.39 3.23 -5.96
C TYR A 92 -7.55 2.55 -5.23
N ASP A 93 -8.52 2.01 -5.94
CA ASP A 93 -9.72 1.34 -5.41
C ASP A 93 -9.95 0.01 -6.14
N LEU A 94 -8.92 -0.85 -6.12
CA LEU A 94 -8.98 -2.15 -6.80
C LEU A 94 -9.59 -3.23 -5.92
N ASP A 95 -10.56 -3.93 -6.47
CA ASP A 95 -11.25 -5.07 -5.86
C ASP A 95 -10.34 -6.32 -5.80
N ARG A 96 -10.77 -7.32 -5.02
CA ARG A 96 -10.09 -8.63 -4.93
C ARG A 96 -11.07 -9.79 -4.99
N VAL A 97 -10.56 -11.01 -5.20
CA VAL A 97 -11.34 -12.27 -5.26
C VAL A 97 -10.94 -13.26 -4.18
#